data_AF-T1G233-F1
#
_entry.id   AF-T1G233-F1
#
_cell.length_a   1.000
_cell.length_b   1.000
_cell.length_c   1.000
_cell.angle_alpha   90.00
_cell.angle_beta   90.00
_cell.angle_gamma   90.00
#
_symmetry.space_group_name_H-M   'P 1'
#
loop_
_entity.id
_entity.type
_entity.pdbx_description
1 polymer ?
#
loop_
_entity_poly.entity_id
_entity_poly.type
_entity_poly.pdbx_seq_one_letter_code
_entity_poly.pdbx_strand_id
1 'polypeptide(L)'
;MKSDPLIGLVKQLGGSRRNALLNWCQNKLSCYNGVEVTNFSSSWNDGLALCALLHSYAPSCINYVQLKSANVKQNFQLAFEAAEKLGLHLGNDDVLSDLIATDRPAWQIVYGLVINIYKHFEVEPVNNNNNNNNNNNNK
;
A
#
# COMPACT_ATOMS: atom_id res chain seq x y z
N MET A 1 19.80 11.30 -10.47
CA MET A 1 18.58 10.64 -10.96
C MET A 1 18.05 9.76 -9.82
N LYS A 2 16.79 9.92 -9.40
CA LYS A 2 16.21 9.01 -8.39
C LYS A 2 16.13 7.63 -9.04
N SER A 3 16.75 6.63 -8.41
CA SER A 3 16.77 5.24 -8.87
C SER A 3 15.33 4.72 -9.01
N ASP A 4 15.02 4.00 -10.09
CA ASP A 4 13.71 3.36 -10.26
C ASP A 4 13.49 2.36 -9.11
N PRO A 5 12.42 2.54 -8.30
CA PRO A 5 12.21 1.74 -7.09
C PRO A 5 12.00 0.25 -7.38
N LEU A 6 11.60 -0.11 -8.60
CA LEU A 6 11.30 -1.49 -8.98
C LEU A 6 12.51 -2.25 -9.53
N ILE A 7 13.68 -1.62 -9.70
CA ILE A 7 14.88 -2.31 -10.22
C ILE A 7 15.23 -3.53 -9.39
N GLY A 8 15.24 -3.39 -8.06
CA GLY A 8 15.52 -4.51 -7.15
C GLY A 8 14.47 -5.62 -7.29
N LEU A 9 13.21 -5.24 -7.41
CA LEU A 9 12.10 -6.19 -7.53
C LEU A 9 12.15 -6.99 -8.83
N VAL A 10 12.43 -6.31 -9.96
CA VAL A 10 12.59 -6.97 -11.26
C VAL A 10 13.79 -7.91 -11.25
N LYS A 11 14.89 -7.52 -10.59
CA LYS A 11 16.06 -8.41 -10.46
C LYS A 11 15.73 -9.69 -9.66
N GLN A 12 14.87 -9.59 -8.66
CA GLN A 12 14.50 -10.72 -7.79
C GLN A 12 13.44 -11.63 -8.43
N LEU A 13 12.38 -11.05 -9.00
CA LEU A 13 11.20 -11.80 -9.47
C LEU A 13 11.19 -12.02 -11.00
N GLY A 14 12.03 -11.31 -11.74
CA GLY A 14 12.08 -11.34 -13.20
C GLY A 14 10.89 -10.65 -13.88
N GLY A 15 10.85 -10.72 -15.21
CA GLY A 15 9.76 -10.19 -16.02
C GLY A 15 9.74 -8.67 -16.17
N SER A 16 8.56 -8.13 -16.53
CA SER A 16 8.36 -6.69 -16.64
C SER A 16 8.19 -6.04 -15.26
N ARG A 17 8.42 -4.73 -15.15
CA ARG A 17 8.14 -3.94 -13.92
C ARG A 17 6.74 -4.21 -13.37
N ARG A 18 5.74 -4.24 -14.26
CA ARG A 18 4.34 -4.50 -13.89
C ARG A 18 4.14 -5.91 -13.36
N ASN A 19 4.76 -6.92 -13.99
CA ASN A 19 4.61 -8.31 -13.57
C ASN A 19 5.35 -8.58 -12.26
N ALA A 20 6.54 -8.01 -12.09
CA ALA A 20 7.29 -8.12 -10.84
C ALA A 20 6.50 -7.50 -9.66
N LEU A 21 5.91 -6.31 -9.86
CA LEU A 21 5.06 -5.70 -8.84
C LEU A 21 3.78 -6.50 -8.57
N LEU A 22 3.16 -7.08 -9.61
CA LEU A 22 1.99 -7.93 -9.45
C LEU A 22 2.31 -9.19 -8.63
N ASN A 23 3.41 -9.87 -8.95
CA ASN A 23 3.89 -11.04 -8.22
C ASN A 23 4.19 -10.68 -6.75
N TRP A 24 4.75 -9.49 -6.51
CA TRP A 24 4.96 -9.00 -5.15
C TRP A 24 3.64 -8.84 -4.40
N CYS A 25 2.62 -8.19 -4.99
CA CYS A 25 1.30 -8.08 -4.37
C CYS A 25 0.71 -9.45 -4.06
N GLN A 26 0.76 -10.39 -5.02
CA GLN A 26 0.24 -11.75 -4.84
C GLN A 26 0.91 -12.47 -3.67
N ASN A 27 2.24 -12.39 -3.57
CA ASN A 27 2.97 -13.00 -2.47
C ASN A 27 2.64 -12.33 -1.13
N LYS A 28 2.66 -10.99 -1.08
CA LYS A 28 2.40 -10.21 0.14
C LYS A 28 0.98 -10.40 0.68
N LEU A 29 0.01 -10.58 -0.21
CA LEU A 29 -1.41 -10.66 0.13
C LEU A 29 -1.97 -12.09 0.14
N SER A 30 -1.14 -13.11 -0.07
CA SER A 30 -1.55 -14.52 -0.19
C SER A 30 -2.31 -15.07 1.04
N CYS A 31 -2.13 -14.48 2.22
CA CYS A 31 -2.80 -14.89 3.45
C CYS A 31 -4.08 -14.10 3.79
N TYR A 32 -4.47 -13.13 2.97
CA TYR A 32 -5.64 -12.29 3.23
C TYR A 32 -6.89 -12.88 2.61
N ASN A 33 -7.86 -13.22 3.45
CA ASN A 33 -9.15 -13.71 2.99
C ASN A 33 -9.88 -12.64 2.16
N GLY A 34 -10.52 -13.08 1.07
CA GLY A 34 -11.28 -12.19 0.19
C GLY A 34 -10.43 -11.31 -0.72
N VAL A 35 -9.11 -11.53 -0.81
CA VAL A 35 -8.21 -10.78 -1.70
C VAL A 35 -7.58 -11.71 -2.72
N GLU A 36 -7.82 -11.43 -4.00
CA GLU A 36 -7.15 -12.08 -5.11
C GLU A 36 -6.66 -11.04 -6.11
N VAL A 37 -5.34 -10.84 -6.15
CA VAL A 37 -4.72 -9.83 -7.02
C VAL A 37 -4.26 -10.48 -8.32
N THR A 38 -5.00 -10.21 -9.40
CA THR A 38 -4.66 -10.69 -10.76
C THR A 38 -4.34 -9.54 -11.72
N ASN A 39 -4.66 -8.30 -11.32
CA ASN A 39 -4.41 -7.10 -12.12
C ASN A 39 -4.32 -5.86 -11.23
N PHE A 40 -4.08 -4.69 -11.83
CA PHE A 40 -4.06 -3.38 -11.16
C PHE A 40 -5.34 -2.57 -11.43
N SER A 41 -6.51 -3.20 -11.50
CA SER A 41 -7.79 -2.50 -11.73
C SER A 41 -8.88 -3.18 -10.91
N SER A 42 -9.63 -4.13 -11.48
CA SER A 42 -10.75 -4.78 -10.82
C SER A 42 -10.39 -5.57 -9.57
N SER A 43 -9.16 -6.08 -9.43
CA SER A 43 -8.70 -6.73 -8.18
C SER A 43 -8.61 -5.78 -6.97
N TRP A 44 -8.74 -4.48 -7.19
CA TRP A 44 -8.56 -3.44 -6.17
C TRP A 44 -9.84 -2.63 -5.94
N ASN A 45 -10.90 -2.89 -6.71
CA ASN A 45 -12.08 -2.03 -6.82
C ASN A 45 -12.92 -1.94 -5.54
N ASP A 46 -12.78 -2.90 -4.62
CA ASP A 46 -13.51 -2.93 -3.36
C ASP A 46 -12.68 -2.39 -2.18
N GLY A 47 -11.44 -1.99 -2.43
CA GLY A 47 -10.50 -1.47 -1.44
C GLY A 47 -9.89 -2.53 -0.51
N LEU A 48 -10.30 -3.80 -0.55
CA LEU A 48 -9.78 -4.83 0.35
C LEU A 48 -8.29 -5.09 0.13
N ALA A 49 -7.85 -5.20 -1.13
CA ALA A 49 -6.44 -5.40 -1.45
C ALA A 49 -5.55 -4.24 -0.95
N LEU A 50 -6.05 -3.00 -1.01
CA LEU A 50 -5.33 -1.82 -0.51
C LEU A 50 -5.26 -1.81 1.02
N CYS A 51 -6.38 -2.11 1.69
CA CYS A 51 -6.39 -2.29 3.15
C CYS A 51 -5.46 -3.42 3.59
N ALA A 52 -5.44 -4.54 2.89
CA ALA A 52 -4.59 -5.69 3.19
C ALA A 52 -3.09 -5.33 3.10
N LEU A 53 -2.70 -4.58 2.06
CA LEU A 53 -1.31 -4.12 1.93
C LEU A 53 -0.87 -3.27 3.12
N LEU A 54 -1.68 -2.28 3.51
CA LEU A 54 -1.34 -1.40 4.63
C LEU A 54 -1.40 -2.13 5.99
N HIS A 55 -2.39 -3.01 6.17
CA HIS A 55 -2.49 -3.88 7.33
C HIS A 55 -1.23 -4.75 7.51
N SER A 56 -0.59 -5.18 6.40
CA SER A 56 0.64 -5.99 6.47
C SER A 56 1.83 -5.26 7.12
N TYR A 57 1.80 -3.92 7.14
CA TYR A 57 2.82 -3.09 7.80
C TYR A 57 2.40 -2.58 9.17
N ALA A 58 1.12 -2.27 9.35
CA ALA A 58 0.59 -1.78 10.61
C ALA A 58 -0.79 -2.36 10.91
N PRO A 59 -0.85 -3.58 11.49
CA PRO A 59 -2.09 -4.25 11.82
C PRO A 59 -2.98 -3.44 12.78
N SER A 60 -2.38 -2.57 13.61
CA SER A 60 -3.11 -1.71 14.54
C SER A 60 -3.91 -0.60 13.88
N CYS A 61 -3.61 -0.23 12.62
CA CYS A 61 -4.28 0.85 11.92
C CYS A 61 -5.55 0.41 11.18
N ILE A 62 -5.70 -0.89 10.89
CA ILE A 62 -6.79 -1.43 10.07
C ILE A 62 -7.33 -2.70 10.74
N ASN A 63 -8.60 -2.74 11.13
CA ASN A 63 -9.21 -4.00 11.58
C ASN A 63 -9.68 -4.82 10.36
N TYR A 64 -8.75 -5.50 9.69
CA TYR A 64 -9.01 -6.16 8.41
C TYR A 64 -10.15 -7.18 8.48
N VAL A 65 -10.27 -7.92 9.58
CA VAL A 65 -11.27 -8.99 9.78
C VAL A 65 -12.71 -8.47 9.72
N GLN A 66 -12.94 -7.18 10.01
CA GLN A 66 -14.27 -6.57 9.98
C GLN A 66 -14.64 -5.96 8.63
N LEU A 67 -13.70 -5.91 7.68
CA LEU A 67 -13.94 -5.31 6.37
C LEU A 67 -14.84 -6.19 5.52
N LYS A 68 -15.62 -5.54 4.65
CA LYS A 68 -16.53 -6.18 3.71
C LYS A 68 -16.35 -5.56 2.34
N SER A 69 -16.32 -6.36 1.29
CA SER A 69 -16.19 -5.89 -0.10
C SER A 69 -17.30 -4.92 -0.50
N ALA A 70 -18.49 -5.05 0.08
CA ALA A 70 -19.61 -4.13 -0.16
C ALA A 70 -19.36 -2.70 0.35
N ASN A 71 -18.41 -2.50 1.27
CA ASN A 71 -18.14 -1.22 1.92
C ASN A 71 -17.04 -0.42 1.19
N VAL A 72 -17.08 -0.39 -0.15
CA VAL A 72 -16.02 0.13 -1.03
C VAL A 72 -15.46 1.48 -0.58
N LYS A 73 -16.33 2.49 -0.43
CA LYS A 73 -15.91 3.83 -0.01
C LYS A 73 -15.21 3.84 1.35
N GLN A 74 -15.76 3.11 2.32
CA GLN A 74 -15.19 3.03 3.67
C GLN A 74 -13.83 2.33 3.67
N ASN A 75 -13.68 1.27 2.88
CA ASN A 75 -12.41 0.55 2.74
C ASN A 75 -11.31 1.47 2.19
N PHE A 76 -11.59 2.20 1.10
CA PHE A 76 -10.62 3.15 0.55
C PHE A 76 -10.30 4.30 1.50
N GLN A 77 -11.30 4.88 2.16
CA GLN A 77 -11.07 5.94 3.15
C GLN A 77 -10.18 5.45 4.30
N LEU A 78 -10.48 4.27 4.85
CA LEU A 78 -9.67 3.66 5.90
C LEU A 78 -8.24 3.40 5.44
N ALA A 79 -8.04 2.94 4.20
CA ALA A 79 -6.72 2.74 3.64
C ALA A 79 -5.94 4.07 3.53
N PHE A 80 -6.56 5.13 3.02
CA PHE A 80 -5.92 6.44 2.92
C PHE A 80 -5.56 7.00 4.30
N GLU A 81 -6.47 6.93 5.27
CA GLU A 81 -6.20 7.35 6.65
C GLU A 81 -5.08 6.52 7.31
N ALA A 82 -5.05 5.21 7.07
CA ALA A 82 -3.98 4.34 7.58
C ALA A 82 -2.63 4.69 6.96
N ALA A 83 -2.58 4.98 5.66
CA ALA A 83 -1.35 5.40 5.00
C ALA A 83 -0.81 6.72 5.56
N GLU A 84 -1.68 7.72 5.79
CA GLU A 84 -1.28 9.00 6.40
C GLU A 84 -0.69 8.81 7.80
N LYS A 85 -1.27 7.93 8.62
CA LYS A 85 -0.72 7.57 9.95
C LYS A 85 0.66 6.92 9.87
N LEU A 86 1.01 6.32 8.73
CA LEU A 86 2.32 5.73 8.44
C LEU A 86 3.26 6.69 7.71
N GLY A 87 2.88 7.96 7.58
CA GLY A 87 3.66 8.99 6.89
C GLY A 87 3.67 8.84 5.37
N LEU A 88 2.70 8.13 4.79
CA LEU A 88 2.57 7.91 3.35
C LEU A 88 1.33 8.63 2.80
N HIS A 89 1.56 9.62 1.94
CA HIS A 89 0.48 10.27 1.20
C HIS A 89 0.16 9.50 -0.09
N LEU A 90 -1.05 8.93 -0.16
CA LEU A 90 -1.50 8.12 -1.31
C LEU A 90 -2.11 8.95 -2.44
N GLY A 91 -2.65 10.13 -2.14
CA GLY A 91 -3.30 11.00 -3.13
C GLY A 91 -4.31 11.92 -2.48
N ASN A 92 -4.94 12.76 -3.32
CA ASN A 92 -5.99 13.69 -2.91
C ASN A 92 -7.39 13.07 -3.04
N ASP A 93 -8.41 13.87 -2.75
CA ASP A 93 -9.82 13.48 -2.85
C ASP A 93 -10.25 13.10 -4.27
N ASP A 94 -9.59 13.64 -5.31
CA ASP A 94 -9.87 13.27 -6.70
C ASP A 94 -9.44 11.83 -6.98
N VAL A 95 -8.24 11.43 -6.53
CA VAL A 95 -7.76 10.05 -6.65
C VAL A 95 -8.70 9.09 -5.92
N LEU A 96 -9.14 9.46 -4.71
CA LEU A 96 -10.12 8.67 -3.97
C LEU A 96 -11.44 8.54 -4.74
N SER A 97 -11.92 9.65 -5.30
CA SER A 97 -13.16 9.69 -6.10
C SER A 97 -13.07 8.81 -7.34
N ASP A 98 -11.94 8.82 -8.05
CA ASP A 98 -11.69 7.99 -9.22
C ASP A 98 -11.68 6.48 -8.90
N LEU A 99 -11.19 6.10 -7.71
CA LEU A 99 -11.18 4.71 -7.26
C LEU A 99 -12.58 4.18 -6.96
N ILE A 100 -13.45 5.02 -6.37
CA ILE A 100 -14.80 4.63 -5.95
C ILE A 100 -15.85 4.78 -7.05
N ALA A 101 -15.56 5.51 -8.12
CA ALA A 101 -16.52 5.82 -9.17
C ALA A 101 -16.93 4.62 -10.03
N THR A 102 -16.12 3.56 -10.07
CA THR A 102 -16.29 2.43 -10.98
C THR A 102 -15.77 1.11 -10.39
N ASP A 103 -16.36 -0.01 -10.81
CA ASP A 103 -15.86 -1.35 -10.50
C ASP A 103 -14.54 -1.70 -11.23
N ARG A 104 -14.07 -0.83 -12.11
CA ARG A 104 -12.83 -0.96 -12.89
C ARG A 104 -12.05 0.36 -12.87
N PRO A 105 -11.42 0.71 -11.73
CA PRO A 105 -10.61 1.92 -11.66
C PRO A 105 -9.47 1.88 -12.69
N ALA A 106 -9.05 3.04 -13.18
CA ALA A 106 -7.98 3.15 -14.15
C ALA A 106 -6.69 2.53 -13.59
N TRP A 107 -6.08 1.62 -14.35
CA TRP A 107 -4.99 0.81 -13.81
C TRP A 107 -3.75 1.63 -13.46
N GLN A 108 -3.55 2.78 -14.09
CA GLN A 108 -2.46 3.69 -13.79
C GLN A 108 -2.56 4.27 -12.38
N ILE A 109 -3.78 4.55 -11.91
CA ILE A 109 -4.03 5.08 -10.56
C ILE A 109 -3.64 4.02 -9.53
N VAL A 110 -4.24 2.83 -9.64
CA VAL A 110 -3.95 1.71 -8.73
C VAL A 110 -2.47 1.34 -8.76
N TYR A 111 -1.87 1.23 -9.95
CA TYR A 111 -0.44 0.93 -10.09
C TYR A 111 0.44 1.99 -9.42
N GLY A 112 0.08 3.27 -9.53
CA GLY A 112 0.76 4.37 -8.85
C GLY A 112 0.69 4.27 -7.33
N LEU A 113 -0.49 3.97 -6.77
CA LEU A 113 -0.68 3.74 -5.34
C LEU A 113 0.22 2.61 -4.83
N VAL A 114 0.21 1.47 -5.52
CA VAL A 114 1.00 0.30 -5.15
C VAL A 114 2.51 0.60 -5.24
N ILE A 115 2.95 1.32 -6.27
CA ILE A 115 4.35 1.78 -6.36
C ILE A 115 4.72 2.66 -5.16
N ASN A 116 3.86 3.60 -4.79
CA ASN A 116 4.12 4.51 -3.68
C ASN A 116 4.25 3.73 -2.36
N ILE A 117 3.35 2.77 -2.11
CA ILE A 117 3.43 1.87 -0.95
C ILE A 117 4.72 1.06 -0.98
N TYR A 118 5.02 0.40 -2.11
CA TYR A 118 6.22 -0.41 -2.24
C TYR A 118 7.49 0.42 -1.99
N LYS A 119 7.57 1.60 -2.60
CA LYS A 119 8.72 2.50 -2.44
C LYS A 119 8.89 2.94 -0.99
N HIS A 120 7.81 3.34 -0.32
CA HIS A 120 7.86 3.83 1.06
C HIS A 120 8.31 2.77 2.05
N PHE A 121 7.83 1.53 1.92
CA PHE A 121 8.08 0.48 2.92
C PHE A 121 9.21 -0.50 2.56
N GLU A 122 9.47 -0.74 1.27
CA GLU A 122 10.43 -1.76 0.83
C GLU A 122 11.74 -1.15 0.30
N VAL A 123 11.77 0.16 0.01
CA VAL A 123 12.94 0.82 -0.62
C VAL A 123 13.51 1.95 0.25
N GLU A 124 12.67 2.82 0.81
CA GLU A 124 13.14 3.94 1.61
C GLU A 124 13.49 3.51 3.05
N PRO A 125 14.64 3.92 3.61
CA PRO A 125 14.98 3.61 4.99
C PRO A 125 13.99 4.33 5.92
N VAL A 126 13.23 3.57 6.71
CA VAL A 126 12.37 4.12 7.77
C VAL A 126 13.28 4.87 8.76
N ASN A 127 13.23 6.20 8.74
CA ASN A 127 14.11 7.05 9.53
C ASN A 127 13.67 7.03 11.01
N ASN A 128 14.13 6.03 11.76
CA ASN A 128 13.93 5.93 13.22
C ASN A 128 14.86 6.90 13.96
N ASN A 129 14.60 8.21 13.87
CA ASN A 129 15.19 9.22 14.73
C ASN A 129 14.24 9.57 15.88
N ASN A 130 14.05 8.61 16.80
CA ASN A 130 13.68 8.93 18.17
C ASN A 130 14.97 8.96 19.00
N ASN A 131 15.58 10.15 19.05
CA ASN A 131 16.69 10.42 19.96
C ASN A 131 16.22 10.17 21.40
N ASN A 132 16.70 9.07 21.98
CA ASN A 132 16.83 8.91 23.42
C ASN A 132 17.77 10.01 23.95
N ASN A 133 17.24 11.20 24.19
CA ASN A 133 17.86 12.14 25.12
C ASN A 133 17.24 11.94 26.48
N ASN A 134 17.51 10.78 27.08
CA ASN A 134 17.48 10.63 28.53
C ASN A 134 18.86 10.20 29.02
N ASN A 135 19.34 11.02 29.95
CA ASN A 135 20.33 10.74 30.98
C ASN A 135 21.78 11.19 30.76
N ASN A 136 22.02 12.37 31.35
CA ASN A 136 22.92 12.60 32.48
C ASN A 136 24.42 12.69 32.21
N ASN A 137 24.98 13.86 32.53
CA ASN A 137 25.81 14.07 33.74
C ASN A 137 25.75 15.58 34.07
N ASN A 138 24.96 16.05 35.04
CA ASN A 138 25.24 16.11 36.48
C ASN A 138 26.65 16.64 36.83
N LYS A 139 26.64 17.88 37.33
CA LYS A 139 27.39 18.47 38.45
C LYS A 139 28.92 18.35 38.49
#